data_AF-A0A914REA1-F1
#
_entry.id   AF-A0A914REA1-F1
#
_cell.length_a   1.000
_cell.length_b   1.000
_cell.length_c   1.000
_cell.angle_alpha   90.00
_cell.angle_beta   90.00
_cell.angle_gamma   90.00
#
_symmetry.space_group_name_H-M   'P 1'
#
loop_
_entity.id
_entity.type
_entity.pdbx_description
1 polymer ?
#
loop_
_entity_poly.entity_id
_entity_poly.type
_entity_poly.pdbx_seq_one_letter_code
_entity_poly.pdbx_strand_id
1 'polypeptide(L)'
;MVHLEKSCCCRSSFSSFASKWGKDSRFKGVEKMREKEDIFNEYVQELYKKEKEERKEKKEKIRKEFMAMLSEKSITRRTKWSSLKKTLEDDERYKAVEGSSNREALFREYQDSLPEETNSDVDEESDRQKRAAAETAIQERKKEVEAELGEQLKERSKEHEKHKYQEHEDSFRALLVDLVSSFILFLWRTLDSVSRSMKLLFLPVLATFISFHCSKEQALSSHRGRAEMEVRERVPLYMHTYCLYCWS
;
A
#
# COMPACT_ATOMS: atom_id res chain seq x y z
N MET A 1 70.79 3.94 -26.88
CA MET A 1 70.36 3.35 -25.58
C MET A 1 69.30 2.28 -25.78
N VAL A 2 68.27 2.52 -26.61
CA VAL A 2 67.13 1.61 -26.87
C VAL A 2 67.43 0.24 -27.50
N HIS A 3 68.62 0.03 -28.10
CA HIS A 3 68.99 -1.26 -28.70
C HIS A 3 69.61 -2.26 -27.70
N LEU A 4 70.10 -1.80 -26.54
CA LEU A 4 70.71 -2.68 -25.53
C LEU A 4 69.66 -3.35 -24.62
N GLU A 5 68.53 -2.69 -24.36
CA GLU A 5 67.41 -3.25 -23.58
C GLU A 5 66.82 -4.51 -24.23
N LYS A 6 66.84 -4.61 -25.58
CA LYS A 6 66.34 -5.80 -26.28
C LYS A 6 67.36 -6.94 -26.39
N SER A 7 68.66 -6.69 -26.16
CA SER A 7 69.70 -7.73 -26.33
C SER A 7 70.14 -8.38 -25.02
N CYS A 8 69.90 -7.79 -23.86
CA CYS A 8 70.11 -8.42 -22.56
C CYS A 8 68.74 -8.82 -22.02
N CYS A 9 68.19 -9.92 -22.54
CA CYS A 9 67.04 -10.55 -21.91
C CYS A 9 67.44 -10.91 -20.46
N CYS A 10 66.51 -10.81 -19.51
CA CYS A 10 66.71 -11.16 -18.10
C CYS A 10 67.27 -12.60 -17.92
N ARG A 11 67.19 -13.44 -18.95
CA ARG A 11 67.73 -14.81 -19.02
C ARG A 11 69.16 -14.95 -19.56
N SER A 12 69.82 -13.84 -19.90
CA SER A 12 71.16 -13.84 -20.52
C SER A 12 72.23 -14.07 -19.46
N SER A 13 73.20 -14.96 -19.72
CA SER A 13 74.35 -15.13 -18.84
C SER A 13 75.44 -14.09 -19.13
N PHE A 14 76.23 -13.77 -18.10
CA PHE A 14 77.35 -12.85 -18.25
C PHE A 14 78.36 -13.31 -19.30
N SER A 15 78.64 -14.62 -19.37
CA SER A 15 79.53 -15.21 -20.38
C SER A 15 79.06 -14.95 -21.82
N SER A 16 77.76 -15.07 -22.08
CA SER A 16 77.17 -14.77 -23.40
C SER A 16 77.25 -13.26 -23.73
N PHE A 17 77.01 -12.41 -22.73
CA PHE A 17 77.12 -10.97 -22.86
C PHE A 17 78.56 -10.52 -23.16
N ALA A 18 79.52 -11.00 -22.38
CA ALA A 18 80.94 -10.68 -22.53
C ALA A 18 81.49 -11.13 -23.89
N SER A 19 81.08 -12.31 -24.38
CA SER A 19 81.48 -12.81 -25.69
C SER A 19 81.00 -11.92 -26.84
N LYS A 20 79.79 -11.35 -26.71
CA LYS A 20 79.19 -10.49 -27.74
C LYS A 20 79.75 -9.07 -27.71
N TRP A 21 80.02 -8.52 -26.53
CA TRP A 21 80.39 -7.11 -26.34
C TRP A 21 81.84 -6.87 -25.95
N GLY A 22 82.68 -7.91 -25.88
CA GLY A 22 84.07 -7.80 -25.43
C GLY A 22 84.97 -6.85 -26.22
N LYS A 23 84.60 -6.51 -27.47
CA LYS A 23 85.33 -5.53 -28.30
C LYS A 23 84.86 -4.09 -28.10
N ASP A 24 83.70 -3.87 -27.46
CA ASP A 24 83.11 -2.54 -27.26
C ASP A 24 83.97 -1.69 -26.31
N SER A 25 84.19 -0.43 -26.67
CA SER A 25 85.02 0.50 -25.88
C SER A 25 84.47 0.68 -24.45
N ARG A 26 83.14 0.65 -24.26
CA ARG A 26 82.50 0.78 -22.95
C ARG A 26 82.68 -0.47 -22.09
N PHE A 27 82.71 -1.65 -22.72
CA PHE A 27 82.99 -2.92 -22.02
C PHE A 27 84.45 -2.99 -21.56
N LYS A 28 85.39 -2.43 -22.34
CA LYS A 28 86.82 -2.33 -21.96
C LYS A 28 87.10 -1.25 -20.93
N GLY A 29 86.24 -0.23 -20.84
CA GLY A 29 86.41 0.90 -19.91
C GLY A 29 86.26 0.53 -18.42
N VAL A 30 85.59 -0.58 -18.10
CA VAL A 30 85.67 -1.19 -16.77
C VAL A 30 86.89 -2.10 -16.75
N GLU A 31 87.82 -1.91 -15.82
CA GLU A 31 89.08 -2.67 -15.83
C GLU A 31 88.93 -4.07 -15.26
N LYS A 32 88.25 -4.21 -14.11
CA LYS A 32 88.16 -5.49 -13.42
C LYS A 32 87.05 -6.37 -13.99
N MET A 33 87.38 -7.64 -14.24
CA MET A 33 86.42 -8.62 -14.77
C MET A 33 85.24 -8.86 -13.81
N ARG A 34 85.52 -8.87 -12.50
CA ARG A 34 84.50 -9.02 -11.46
C ARG A 34 83.53 -7.83 -11.41
N GLU A 35 84.03 -6.60 -11.52
CA GLU A 35 83.18 -5.41 -11.52
C GLU A 35 82.23 -5.39 -12.72
N LYS A 36 82.67 -5.88 -13.89
CA LYS A 36 81.77 -6.05 -15.06
C LYS A 36 80.65 -7.03 -14.79
N GLU A 37 80.95 -8.14 -14.13
CA GLU A 37 79.97 -9.17 -13.80
C GLU A 37 78.99 -8.66 -12.73
N ASP A 38 79.48 -7.94 -11.72
CA ASP A 38 78.64 -7.32 -10.69
C ASP A 38 77.66 -6.31 -11.30
N ILE A 39 78.13 -5.38 -12.14
CA ILE A 39 77.27 -4.40 -12.84
C ILE A 39 76.25 -5.10 -13.75
N PHE A 40 76.66 -6.16 -14.46
CA PHE A 40 75.76 -6.92 -15.30
C PHE A 40 74.66 -7.60 -14.47
N ASN A 41 75.04 -8.25 -13.38
CA ASN A 41 74.10 -8.95 -12.50
C ASN A 41 73.12 -7.97 -11.83
N GLU A 42 73.60 -6.81 -11.38
CA GLU A 42 72.77 -5.73 -10.85
C GLU A 42 71.73 -5.29 -11.89
N TYR A 43 72.16 -4.98 -13.12
CA TYR A 43 71.25 -4.58 -14.20
C TYR A 43 70.23 -5.69 -14.54
N VAL A 44 70.64 -6.96 -14.58
CA VAL A 44 69.72 -8.09 -14.81
C VAL A 44 68.71 -8.19 -13.67
N GLN A 45 69.12 -8.02 -12.42
CA GLN A 45 68.22 -7.99 -11.26
C GLN A 45 67.23 -6.83 -11.33
N GLU A 46 67.68 -5.64 -11.70
CA GLU A 46 66.82 -4.47 -11.90
C GLU A 46 65.78 -4.72 -13.00
N LEU A 47 66.19 -5.32 -14.13
CA LEU A 47 65.27 -5.70 -15.21
C LEU A 47 64.21 -6.70 -14.73
N TYR A 48 64.59 -7.74 -13.97
CA TYR A 48 63.63 -8.67 -13.39
C TYR A 48 62.65 -7.99 -12.42
N LYS A 49 63.17 -7.09 -11.57
CA LYS A 49 62.36 -6.33 -10.62
C LYS A 49 61.36 -5.46 -11.35
N LYS A 50 61.81 -4.70 -12.36
CA LYS A 50 60.96 -3.84 -13.19
C LYS A 50 59.87 -4.63 -13.93
N GLU A 51 60.22 -5.75 -14.58
CA GLU A 51 59.25 -6.58 -15.28
C GLU A 51 58.19 -7.16 -14.33
N LYS A 52 58.61 -7.58 -13.12
CA LYS A 52 57.72 -8.07 -12.07
C LYS A 52 56.78 -6.98 -11.56
N GLU A 53 57.28 -5.77 -11.34
CA GLU A 53 56.49 -4.61 -10.91
C GLU A 53 55.49 -4.18 -12.00
N GLU A 54 55.91 -4.04 -13.25
CA GLU A 54 55.02 -3.73 -14.37
C GLU A 54 53.90 -4.78 -14.53
N ARG A 55 54.22 -6.06 -14.34
CA ARG A 55 53.21 -7.13 -14.35
C ARG A 55 52.22 -7.00 -13.20
N LYS A 56 52.69 -6.62 -12.01
CA LYS A 56 51.83 -6.38 -10.84
C LYS A 56 50.93 -5.16 -11.06
N GLU A 57 51.48 -4.06 -11.56
CA GLU A 57 50.73 -2.84 -11.86
C GLU A 57 49.65 -3.06 -12.93
N LYS A 58 49.96 -3.82 -13.99
CA LYS A 58 48.95 -4.19 -15.00
C LYS A 58 47.80 -4.98 -14.39
N LYS A 59 48.10 -5.96 -13.52
CA LYS A 59 47.05 -6.75 -12.83
C LYS A 59 46.21 -5.89 -11.90
N GLU A 60 46.84 -5.01 -11.12
CA GLU A 60 46.14 -4.06 -10.24
C GLU A 60 45.28 -3.08 -11.02
N LYS A 61 45.76 -2.59 -12.17
CA LYS A 61 44.99 -1.71 -13.06
C LYS A 61 43.74 -2.41 -13.58
N ILE A 62 43.88 -3.61 -14.14
CA ILE A 62 42.76 -4.42 -14.63
C ILE A 62 41.74 -4.68 -13.51
N ARG A 63 42.22 -5.02 -12.32
CA ARG A 63 41.39 -5.23 -11.13
C ARG A 63 40.61 -3.97 -10.74
N LYS A 64 41.26 -2.80 -10.71
CA LYS A 64 40.62 -1.51 -10.40
C LYS A 64 39.56 -1.13 -11.44
N GLU A 65 39.85 -1.31 -12.72
CA GLU A 65 38.91 -1.06 -13.81
C GLU A 65 37.68 -1.98 -13.72
N PHE A 66 37.89 -3.25 -13.37
CA PHE A 66 36.80 -4.18 -13.11
C PHE A 66 35.93 -3.76 -11.91
N MET A 67 36.55 -3.36 -10.80
CA MET A 67 35.82 -2.86 -9.63
C MET A 67 35.03 -1.58 -9.93
N ALA A 68 35.61 -0.67 -10.70
CA ALA A 68 34.92 0.54 -11.15
C ALA A 68 33.69 0.21 -12.01
N MET A 69 33.84 -0.72 -12.96
CA MET A 69 32.72 -1.21 -13.77
C MET A 69 31.61 -1.83 -12.90
N LEU A 70 31.96 -2.61 -11.87
CA LEU A 70 30.97 -3.16 -10.93
C LEU A 70 30.25 -2.05 -10.16
N SER A 71 30.96 -1.00 -9.75
CA SER A 71 30.37 0.13 -9.03
C SER A 71 29.40 0.98 -9.86
N GLU A 72 29.56 0.99 -11.18
CA GLU A 72 28.61 1.64 -12.10
C GLU A 72 27.30 0.83 -12.24
N LYS A 73 27.29 -0.44 -11.82
CA LYS A 73 26.09 -1.28 -11.82
C LYS A 73 25.42 -1.24 -10.46
N SER A 74 24.10 -1.28 -10.44
CA SER A 74 23.28 -1.35 -9.23
C SER A 74 23.34 -2.76 -8.59
N ILE A 75 24.51 -3.17 -8.12
CA ILE A 75 24.75 -4.46 -7.49
C ILE A 75 24.44 -4.35 -5.99
N THR A 76 23.70 -5.34 -5.50
CA THR A 76 23.42 -5.54 -4.08
C THR A 76 24.08 -6.83 -3.58
N ARG A 77 24.18 -7.02 -2.24
CA ARG A 77 24.67 -8.27 -1.65
C ARG A 77 23.88 -9.52 -2.08
N ARG A 78 22.64 -9.33 -2.55
CA ARG A 78 21.73 -10.40 -3.04
C ARG A 78 21.84 -10.66 -4.54
N THR A 79 22.59 -9.84 -5.28
CA THR A 79 22.72 -9.96 -6.73
C THR A 79 23.43 -11.27 -7.09
N LYS A 80 22.91 -12.02 -8.07
CA LYS A 80 23.51 -13.28 -8.53
C LYS A 80 24.53 -13.04 -9.64
N TRP A 81 25.67 -13.71 -9.57
CA TRP A 81 26.70 -13.65 -10.62
C TRP A 81 26.17 -14.05 -12.00
N SER A 82 25.31 -15.07 -12.05
CA SER A 82 24.74 -15.61 -13.30
C SER A 82 23.86 -14.61 -14.08
N SER A 83 23.17 -13.70 -13.38
CA SER A 83 22.38 -12.63 -14.01
C SER A 83 23.27 -11.47 -14.43
N LEU A 84 24.26 -11.12 -13.62
CA LEU A 84 25.15 -9.98 -13.89
C LEU A 84 26.12 -10.26 -15.05
N LYS A 85 26.66 -11.48 -15.17
CA LYS A 85 27.65 -11.80 -16.22
C LYS A 85 27.14 -11.51 -17.64
N LYS A 86 25.83 -11.67 -17.89
CA LYS A 86 25.21 -11.45 -19.21
C LYS A 86 25.17 -9.97 -19.60
N THR A 87 25.16 -9.07 -18.61
CA THR A 87 25.13 -7.62 -18.87
C THR A 87 26.53 -7.02 -18.95
N LEU A 88 27.56 -7.78 -18.56
CA LEU A 88 28.96 -7.36 -18.56
C LEU A 88 29.77 -7.95 -19.71
N GLU A 89 29.27 -8.96 -20.42
CA GLU A 89 30.01 -9.75 -21.41
C GLU A 89 30.60 -8.89 -22.55
N ASP A 90 29.92 -7.82 -22.93
CA ASP A 90 30.35 -6.91 -23.99
C ASP A 90 31.37 -5.84 -23.54
N ASP A 91 31.51 -5.59 -22.24
CA ASP A 91 32.41 -4.53 -21.70
C ASP A 91 33.89 -4.96 -21.84
N GLU A 92 34.70 -4.09 -22.41
CA GLU A 92 36.14 -4.33 -22.59
C GLU A 92 36.86 -4.56 -21.26
N ARG A 93 36.43 -3.89 -20.17
CA ARG A 93 36.99 -4.07 -18.82
C ARG A 93 36.66 -5.45 -18.24
N TYR A 94 35.52 -6.03 -18.61
CA TYR A 94 35.16 -7.40 -18.25
C TYR A 94 36.01 -8.42 -19.01
N LYS A 95 36.23 -8.19 -20.31
CA LYS A 95 37.08 -9.05 -21.15
C LYS A 95 38.55 -9.01 -20.72
N ALA A 96 39.04 -7.86 -20.24
CA ALA A 96 40.41 -7.68 -19.76
C ALA A 96 40.78 -8.55 -18.54
N VAL A 97 39.80 -8.95 -17.73
CA VAL A 97 40.02 -9.93 -16.65
C VAL A 97 40.01 -11.34 -17.25
N GLU A 98 41.14 -12.04 -17.16
CA GLU A 98 41.26 -13.41 -17.64
C GLU A 98 40.69 -14.43 -16.64
N GLY A 99 39.87 -15.35 -17.15
CA GLY A 99 39.34 -16.50 -16.41
C GLY A 99 38.03 -16.22 -15.67
N SER A 100 37.06 -17.13 -15.83
CA SER A 100 35.75 -17.01 -15.18
C SER A 100 35.85 -17.03 -13.65
N SER A 101 36.77 -17.80 -13.09
CA SER A 101 36.98 -17.90 -11.64
C SER A 101 37.48 -16.59 -11.03
N ASN A 102 38.43 -15.92 -11.69
CA ASN A 102 38.94 -14.63 -11.25
C ASN A 102 37.85 -13.55 -11.28
N ARG A 103 37.05 -13.51 -12.35
CA ARG A 103 35.94 -12.56 -12.47
C ARG A 103 34.92 -12.74 -11.33
N GLU A 104 34.54 -13.98 -11.04
CA GLU A 104 33.59 -14.28 -9.96
C GLU A 104 34.19 -13.98 -8.58
N ALA A 105 35.48 -14.26 -8.36
CA ALA A 105 36.16 -13.93 -7.12
C ALA A 105 36.18 -12.41 -6.86
N LEU A 106 36.51 -11.61 -7.89
CA LEU A 106 36.46 -10.15 -7.83
C LEU A 106 35.03 -9.64 -7.58
N PHE A 107 34.03 -10.27 -8.18
CA PHE A 107 32.63 -9.93 -7.92
C PHE A 107 32.22 -10.20 -6.46
N ARG A 108 32.58 -11.36 -5.91
CA ARG A 108 32.29 -11.70 -4.50
C ARG A 108 32.95 -10.73 -3.54
N GLU A 109 34.21 -10.39 -3.81
CA GLU A 109 34.91 -9.37 -3.02
C GLU A 109 34.22 -8.00 -3.08
N TYR A 110 33.73 -7.60 -4.26
CA TYR A 110 32.94 -6.39 -4.39
C TYR A 110 31.65 -6.47 -3.56
N GLN A 111 30.93 -7.60 -3.61
CA GLN A 111 29.72 -7.79 -2.80
C GLN A 111 30.00 -7.73 -1.29
N ASP A 112 31.12 -8.29 -0.84
CA ASP A 112 31.51 -8.26 0.57
C ASP A 112 31.91 -6.86 1.03
N SER A 113 32.38 -6.01 0.10
CA SER A 113 32.70 -4.60 0.36
C SER A 113 31.46 -3.70 0.46
N LEU A 114 30.29 -4.16 -0.01
CA LEU A 114 29.05 -3.40 0.13
C LEU A 114 28.62 -3.35 1.59
N PRO A 115 28.04 -2.21 2.05
CA PRO A 115 27.53 -2.09 3.41
C PRO A 115 26.63 -3.27 3.73
N GLU A 116 26.83 -3.85 4.90
CA GLU A 116 25.98 -4.92 5.41
C GLU A 116 24.59 -4.31 5.60
N GLU A 117 23.62 -4.70 4.75
CA GLU A 117 22.21 -4.53 5.09
C GLU A 117 22.00 -5.40 6.34
N THR A 118 22.16 -4.81 7.52
CA THR A 118 21.89 -5.49 8.77
C THR A 118 20.43 -5.92 8.72
N ASN A 119 20.13 -7.17 9.09
CA ASN A 119 18.75 -7.67 9.10
C ASN A 119 17.81 -6.75 9.90
N SER A 120 18.35 -5.98 10.86
CA SER A 120 17.66 -4.92 11.59
C SER A 120 16.96 -3.91 10.67
N ASP A 121 17.60 -3.46 9.59
CA ASP A 121 17.10 -2.32 8.81
C ASP A 121 15.96 -2.77 7.89
N VAL A 122 16.01 -4.02 7.42
CA VAL A 122 14.94 -4.66 6.63
C VAL A 122 13.75 -5.01 7.52
N ASP A 123 14.00 -5.54 8.73
CA ASP A 123 12.95 -5.87 9.69
C ASP A 123 12.25 -4.60 10.22
N GLU A 124 13.00 -3.53 10.49
CA GLU A 124 12.45 -2.24 10.90
C GLU A 124 11.57 -1.62 9.81
N GLU A 125 11.97 -1.69 8.55
CA GLU A 125 11.18 -1.14 7.45
C GLU A 125 9.91 -1.95 7.22
N SER A 126 9.99 -3.28 7.29
CA SER A 126 8.83 -4.18 7.26
C SER A 126 7.85 -3.86 8.40
N ASP A 127 8.35 -3.61 9.60
CA ASP A 127 7.53 -3.28 10.76
C ASP A 127 6.93 -1.87 10.67
N ARG A 128 7.64 -0.90 10.12
CA ARG A 128 7.09 0.43 9.79
C ARG A 128 5.91 0.31 8.82
N GLN A 129 6.05 -0.52 7.77
CA GLN A 129 4.99 -0.75 6.79
C GLN A 129 3.76 -1.42 7.42
N LYS A 130 3.95 -2.44 8.27
CA LYS A 130 2.84 -3.09 8.99
C LYS A 130 2.11 -2.11 9.91
N ARG A 131 2.84 -1.24 10.62
CA ARG A 131 2.24 -0.22 11.49
C ARG A 131 1.43 0.79 10.70
N ALA A 132 1.96 1.30 9.59
CA ALA A 132 1.24 2.23 8.72
C ALA A 132 -0.05 1.63 8.12
N ALA A 133 0.02 0.36 7.69
CA ALA A 133 -1.15 -0.37 7.21
C ALA A 133 -2.21 -0.56 8.30
N ALA A 134 -1.79 -0.94 9.51
CA ALA A 134 -2.69 -1.09 10.66
C ALA A 134 -3.33 0.24 11.06
N GLU A 135 -2.57 1.34 11.05
CA GLU A 135 -3.09 2.68 11.37
C GLU A 135 -4.13 3.15 10.35
N THR A 136 -3.88 2.91 9.06
CA THR A 136 -4.83 3.23 7.98
C THR A 136 -6.13 2.44 8.15
N ALA A 137 -6.05 1.14 8.42
CA ALA A 137 -7.21 0.29 8.66
C ALA A 137 -8.01 0.74 9.90
N ILE A 138 -7.32 1.13 10.99
CA ILE A 138 -7.97 1.67 12.19
C ILE A 138 -8.66 3.00 11.88
N GLN A 139 -8.03 3.88 11.11
CA GLN A 139 -8.60 5.18 10.76
C GLN A 139 -9.85 5.05 9.89
N GLU A 140 -9.84 4.13 8.92
CA GLU A 140 -11.00 3.85 8.08
C GLU A 140 -12.18 3.34 8.91
N ARG A 141 -11.95 2.34 9.77
CA ARG A 141 -12.98 1.82 10.69
C ARG A 141 -13.53 2.89 11.63
N LYS A 142 -12.67 3.79 12.13
CA LYS A 142 -13.13 4.92 12.97
C LYS A 142 -14.07 5.85 12.22
N LYS A 143 -13.78 6.17 10.95
CA LYS A 143 -14.64 7.01 10.11
C LYS A 143 -15.98 6.36 9.83
N GLU A 144 -16.01 5.05 9.57
CA GLU A 144 -17.24 4.28 9.40
C GLU A 144 -18.11 4.34 10.66
N VAL A 145 -17.52 4.05 11.82
CA VAL A 145 -18.24 4.08 13.11
C VAL A 145 -18.77 5.49 13.42
N GLU A 146 -18.01 6.54 13.13
CA GLU A 146 -18.46 7.92 13.31
C GLU A 146 -19.62 8.28 12.37
N ALA A 147 -19.58 7.82 11.11
CA ALA A 147 -20.66 8.02 10.16
C ALA A 147 -21.94 7.29 10.57
N GLU A 148 -21.84 6.02 10.97
CA GLU A 148 -22.96 5.23 11.50
C GLU A 148 -23.58 5.88 12.74
N LEU A 149 -22.75 6.33 13.68
CA LEU A 149 -23.22 7.05 14.87
C LEU A 149 -23.93 8.35 14.49
N GLY A 150 -23.38 9.10 13.52
CA GLY A 150 -24.00 10.33 13.01
C GLY A 150 -25.34 10.09 12.34
N GLU A 151 -25.49 8.97 11.62
CA GLU A 151 -26.74 8.56 11.01
C GLU A 151 -27.78 8.18 12.06
N GLN A 152 -27.42 7.34 13.04
CA GLN A 152 -28.31 6.94 14.13
C GLN A 152 -28.81 8.14 14.94
N LEU A 153 -27.94 9.13 15.21
CA LEU A 153 -28.35 10.35 15.90
C LEU A 153 -29.37 11.17 15.09
N LYS A 154 -29.18 11.27 13.77
CA LYS A 154 -30.11 11.96 12.87
C LYS A 154 -31.45 11.22 12.78
N GLU A 155 -31.42 9.90 12.68
CA GLU A 155 -32.63 9.06 12.65
C GLU A 155 -33.44 9.23 13.93
N ARG A 156 -32.79 9.10 15.10
CA ARG A 156 -33.44 9.34 16.40
C ARG A 156 -34.05 10.74 16.48
N SER A 157 -33.36 11.76 15.99
CA SER A 157 -33.90 13.13 15.99
C SER A 157 -35.13 13.28 15.09
N LYS A 158 -35.13 12.64 13.91
CA LYS A 158 -36.28 12.64 12.99
C LYS A 158 -37.48 11.90 13.58
N GLU A 159 -37.23 10.75 14.22
CA GLU A 159 -38.26 9.97 14.90
C GLU A 159 -38.89 10.77 16.04
N HIS A 160 -38.07 11.45 16.85
CA HIS A 160 -38.55 12.31 17.93
C HIS A 160 -39.46 13.45 17.43
N GLU A 161 -39.07 14.15 16.36
CA GLU A 161 -39.88 15.21 15.78
C GLU A 161 -41.17 14.67 15.14
N LYS A 162 -41.12 13.49 14.52
CA LYS A 162 -42.30 12.80 14.00
C LYS A 162 -43.28 12.46 15.13
N HIS A 163 -42.79 11.94 16.25
CA HIS A 163 -43.63 11.65 17.41
C HIS A 163 -44.31 12.90 17.96
N LYS A 164 -43.58 14.01 18.12
CA LYS A 164 -44.19 15.29 18.53
C LYS A 164 -45.28 15.74 17.57
N TYR A 165 -45.02 15.69 16.25
CA TYR A 165 -46.01 16.06 15.26
C TYR A 165 -47.26 15.19 15.35
N GLN A 166 -47.09 13.87 15.50
CA GLN A 166 -48.20 12.93 15.69
C GLN A 166 -48.98 13.23 16.98
N GLU A 167 -48.31 13.50 18.09
CA GLU A 167 -48.95 13.90 19.35
C GLU A 167 -49.78 15.19 19.17
N HIS A 168 -49.27 16.17 18.44
CA HIS A 168 -50.01 17.39 18.11
C HIS A 168 -51.21 17.12 17.20
N GLU A 169 -51.06 16.24 16.20
CA GLU A 169 -52.15 15.84 15.32
C GLU A 169 -53.26 15.12 16.10
N ASP A 170 -52.90 14.15 16.95
CA ASP A 170 -53.83 13.40 17.78
C ASP A 170 -54.54 14.31 18.79
N SER A 171 -53.80 15.25 19.40
CA SER A 171 -54.38 16.26 20.29
C SER A 171 -55.39 17.15 19.56
N PHE A 172 -55.09 17.56 18.33
CA PHE A 172 -56.01 18.34 17.51
C PHE A 172 -57.23 17.53 17.08
N ARG A 173 -57.04 16.26 16.67
CA ARG A 173 -58.12 15.33 16.35
C ARG A 173 -59.06 15.15 17.54
N ALA A 174 -58.52 14.97 18.75
CA ALA A 174 -59.32 14.86 19.98
C ALA A 174 -60.17 16.12 20.21
N LEU A 175 -59.57 17.32 20.07
CA LEU A 175 -60.31 18.57 20.19
C LEU A 175 -61.44 18.70 19.15
N LEU A 176 -61.20 18.29 17.91
CA LEU A 176 -62.25 18.26 16.89
C LEU A 176 -63.39 17.29 17.24
N VAL A 177 -63.04 16.09 17.73
CA VAL A 177 -64.03 15.09 18.18
C VAL A 177 -64.86 15.65 19.34
N ASP A 178 -64.26 16.32 20.31
CA ASP A 178 -64.96 16.92 21.45
C ASP A 178 -65.92 18.04 21.01
N LEU A 179 -65.49 18.90 20.08
CA LEU A 179 -66.33 19.98 19.54
C LEU A 179 -67.52 19.42 18.75
N VAL A 180 -67.29 18.45 17.86
CA VAL A 180 -68.34 17.83 17.05
C VAL A 180 -69.29 17.03 17.93
N SER A 181 -68.77 16.27 18.91
CA SER A 181 -69.58 15.51 19.85
C SER A 181 -70.41 16.42 20.73
N SER A 182 -69.85 17.54 21.21
CA SER A 182 -70.61 18.55 21.98
C SER A 182 -71.75 19.15 21.15
N PHE A 183 -71.50 19.45 19.87
CA PHE A 183 -72.52 19.97 18.96
C PHE A 183 -73.61 18.92 18.64
N ILE A 184 -73.22 17.67 18.38
CA ILE A 184 -74.15 16.56 18.15
C ILE A 184 -74.98 16.29 19.41
N LEU A 185 -74.37 16.27 20.60
CA LEU A 185 -75.08 16.09 21.87
C LEU A 185 -76.05 17.25 22.14
N PHE A 186 -75.66 18.49 21.83
CA PHE A 186 -76.55 19.66 21.92
C PHE A 186 -77.73 19.56 20.94
N LEU A 187 -77.48 19.19 19.69
CA LEU A 187 -78.51 18.94 18.68
C LEU A 187 -79.44 17.79 19.10
N TRP A 188 -78.90 16.71 19.66
CA TRP A 188 -79.69 15.58 20.11
C TRP A 188 -80.57 15.96 21.30
N ARG A 189 -80.04 16.73 22.27
CA ARG A 189 -80.79 17.25 23.42
C ARG A 189 -81.89 18.23 23.02
N THR A 190 -81.66 19.05 21.99
CA THR A 190 -82.67 20.00 21.47
C THR A 190 -83.72 19.31 20.61
N LEU A 191 -83.34 18.32 19.79
CA LEU A 191 -84.27 17.43 19.07
C LEU A 191 -85.07 16.52 20.01
N ASP A 192 -84.56 16.21 21.20
CA ASP A 192 -85.32 15.49 22.22
C ASP A 192 -86.52 16.31 22.74
N SER A 193 -86.41 17.64 22.69
CA SER A 193 -87.45 18.61 23.06
C SER A 193 -88.46 18.93 21.93
N VAL A 194 -88.20 18.54 20.67
CA VAL A 194 -89.09 18.81 19.53
C VAL A 194 -89.60 17.48 18.94
N SER A 195 -90.83 17.14 19.30
CA SER A 195 -91.72 16.08 18.78
C SER A 195 -91.11 14.74 18.29
N ARG A 196 -91.58 13.63 18.89
CA ARG A 196 -91.26 12.22 18.55
C ARG A 196 -91.26 11.88 17.05
N SER A 197 -92.00 12.61 16.22
CA SER A 197 -92.18 12.33 14.80
C SER A 197 -90.96 12.61 13.91
N MET A 198 -90.04 13.51 14.30
CA MET A 198 -88.90 13.89 13.44
C MET A 198 -87.68 12.96 13.60
N LYS A 199 -87.58 12.26 14.75
CA LYS A 199 -86.53 11.28 15.05
C LYS A 199 -86.57 10.07 14.10
N LEU A 200 -87.76 9.64 13.69
CA LEU A 200 -87.97 8.48 12.81
C LEU A 200 -87.52 8.72 11.35
N LEU A 201 -87.34 9.97 10.92
CA LEU A 201 -86.90 10.29 9.55
C LEU A 201 -85.40 10.53 9.42
N PHE A 202 -84.72 10.97 10.49
CA PHE A 202 -83.29 11.31 10.45
C PHE A 202 -82.36 10.15 10.84
N LEU A 203 -82.80 9.25 11.73
CA LEU A 203 -81.98 8.10 12.19
C LEU A 203 -81.53 7.13 11.06
N PRO A 204 -82.36 6.79 10.05
CA PRO A 204 -81.92 5.92 8.95
C PRO A 204 -80.90 6.59 8.03
N VAL A 205 -81.02 7.91 7.82
CA VAL A 205 -80.13 8.69 6.95
C VAL A 205 -78.78 8.91 7.63
N LEU A 206 -78.77 9.16 8.94
CA LEU A 206 -77.52 9.28 9.70
C LEU A 206 -76.79 7.93 9.81
N ALA A 207 -77.52 6.83 10.01
CA ALA A 207 -76.95 5.48 10.06
C ALA A 207 -76.31 5.08 8.72
N THR A 208 -76.97 5.36 7.59
CA THR A 208 -76.39 5.10 6.25
C THR A 208 -75.18 5.98 5.96
N PHE A 209 -75.18 7.25 6.40
CA PHE A 209 -74.04 8.14 6.25
C PHE A 209 -72.82 7.68 7.08
N ILE A 210 -73.04 7.24 8.32
CA ILE A 210 -72.00 6.69 9.19
C ILE A 210 -71.45 5.37 8.63
N SER A 211 -72.31 4.46 8.16
CA SER A 211 -71.86 3.21 7.52
C SER A 211 -71.09 3.44 6.22
N PHE A 212 -71.47 4.44 5.41
CA PHE A 212 -70.75 4.79 4.18
C PHE A 212 -69.36 5.36 4.49
N HIS A 213 -69.24 6.24 5.50
CA HIS A 213 -67.95 6.80 5.92
C HIS A 213 -67.03 5.74 6.56
N CYS A 214 -67.57 4.85 7.40
CA CYS A 214 -66.83 3.75 8.00
C CYS A 214 -66.31 2.75 6.94
N SER A 215 -67.13 2.43 5.93
CA SER A 215 -66.72 1.54 4.82
C SER A 215 -65.66 2.18 3.91
N LYS A 216 -65.73 3.49 3.67
CA LYS A 216 -64.72 4.24 2.91
C LYS A 216 -63.37 4.30 3.64
N GLU A 217 -63.40 4.37 4.96
CA GLU A 217 -62.20 4.38 5.81
C GLU A 217 -61.53 3.00 5.90
N GLN A 218 -62.32 1.92 5.94
CA GLN A 218 -61.82 0.53 5.78
C GLN A 218 -61.20 0.26 4.40
N ALA A 219 -61.76 0.84 3.32
CA ALA A 219 -61.20 0.70 1.98
C ALA A 219 -59.85 1.44 1.83
N LEU A 220 -59.73 2.62 2.44
CA LEU A 220 -58.49 3.41 2.43
C LEU A 220 -57.39 2.80 3.33
N SER A 221 -57.75 2.17 4.45
CA SER A 221 -56.79 1.45 5.30
C SER A 221 -56.28 0.16 4.64
N SER A 222 -57.12 -0.56 3.89
CA SER A 222 -56.71 -1.74 3.12
C SER A 222 -55.74 -1.40 1.97
N HIS A 223 -55.93 -0.24 1.32
CA HIS A 223 -55.03 0.24 0.27
C HIS A 223 -53.68 0.74 0.83
N ARG A 224 -53.68 1.27 2.06
CA ARG A 224 -52.47 1.71 2.76
C ARG A 224 -51.69 0.53 3.36
N GLY A 225 -52.38 -0.49 3.88
CA GLY A 225 -51.78 -1.72 4.42
C GLY A 225 -51.11 -2.64 3.38
N ARG A 226 -51.39 -2.47 2.08
CA ARG A 226 -50.67 -3.19 1.01
C ARG A 226 -49.34 -2.51 0.62
N ALA A 227 -49.13 -1.25 1.00
CA ALA A 227 -47.91 -0.49 0.68
C ALA A 227 -46.85 -0.53 1.79
N GLU A 228 -47.17 -1.05 2.98
CA GLU A 228 -46.28 -1.11 4.16
C GLU A 228 -46.04 -2.56 4.62
N MET A 229 -45.69 -3.47 3.69
CA MET A 229 -45.20 -4.80 4.05
C MET A 229 -43.67 -4.87 4.08
N GLU A 230 -43.04 -3.78 4.52
CA GLU A 230 -41.64 -3.75 4.93
C GLU A 230 -41.57 -2.80 6.14
N VAL A 231 -40.93 -3.24 7.22
CA VAL A 231 -40.89 -2.65 8.58
C VAL A 231 -41.95 -3.18 9.55
N ARG A 232 -41.48 -4.13 10.36
CA ARG A 232 -42.13 -4.83 11.47
C ARG A 232 -42.21 -3.95 12.72
N GLU A 233 -43.19 -4.25 13.58
CA GLU A 233 -43.31 -3.91 15.02
C GLU A 233 -43.94 -2.56 15.44
N ARG A 234 -45.28 -2.54 15.53
CA ARG A 234 -46.06 -2.29 16.78
C ARG A 234 -47.52 -2.03 16.41
N VAL A 235 -48.40 -2.93 16.83
CA VAL A 235 -49.86 -2.76 16.74
C VAL A 235 -50.35 -2.19 18.07
N PRO A 236 -50.92 -0.97 18.14
CA PRO A 236 -51.59 -0.49 19.35
C PRO A 236 -52.99 -1.09 19.48
N LEU A 237 -53.27 -1.61 20.68
CA LEU A 237 -54.52 -2.24 21.13
C LEU A 237 -55.72 -1.27 21.28
N TYR A 238 -56.01 -0.42 20.28
CA TYR A 238 -57.08 0.59 20.39
C TYR A 238 -58.23 0.45 19.37
N MET A 239 -58.35 -0.70 18.72
CA MET A 239 -59.46 -1.00 17.79
C MET A 239 -60.31 -2.22 18.21
N HIS A 240 -60.27 -2.59 19.49
CA HIS A 240 -61.07 -3.72 20.01
C HIS A 240 -62.22 -3.29 20.95
N THR A 241 -62.33 -2.01 21.30
CA THR A 241 -63.35 -1.51 22.23
C THR A 241 -64.62 -0.99 21.56
N TYR A 242 -64.58 -0.58 20.29
CA TYR A 242 -65.77 -0.08 19.58
C TYR A 242 -66.60 -1.16 18.88
N CYS A 243 -66.08 -2.39 18.72
CA CYS A 243 -66.81 -3.48 18.07
C CYS A 243 -67.76 -4.23 19.03
N LEU A 244 -67.64 -4.04 20.35
CA LEU A 244 -68.47 -4.72 21.35
C LEU A 244 -69.82 -4.04 21.64
N TYR A 245 -70.09 -2.85 21.09
CA TYR A 245 -71.36 -2.12 21.31
C TYR A 245 -72.36 -2.22 20.14
N CYS A 246 -72.04 -2.91 19.04
CA CYS A 246 -72.95 -3.09 17.89
C CYS A 246 -73.52 -4.51 17.75
N TRP A 247 -73.30 -5.40 18.72
CA TRP A 247 -73.97 -6.71 18.77
C TRP A 247 -74.59 -6.99 20.15
N SER A 248 -75.65 -6.24 20.45
CA SER A 248 -76.75 -6.61 21.35
C SER A 248 -78.02 -5.89 20.94
#